data_AF-A0A8C3MM10-F1
#
_entry.id   AF-A0A8C3MM10-F1
#
_cell.length_a   1.000
_cell.length_b   1.000
_cell.length_c   1.000
_cell.angle_alpha   90.00
_cell.angle_beta   90.00
_cell.angle_gamma   90.00
#
_symmetry.space_group_name_H-M   'P 1'
#
loop_
_entity.id
_entity.type
_entity.pdbx_description
1 polymer ?
#
loop_
_entity_poly.entity_id
_entity_poly.type
_entity_poly.pdbx_seq_one_letter_code
_entity_poly.pdbx_strand_id
1 'polypeptide(L)'
;MAALRDCKAWQDAGLVLSTTSNEACKLFDAVLTQYATWTNNESLGGIDGCLSKLKAADPNFTMGHVIANGLELIGTGRTVRLDRELDSAVRAMVALSKSQPLTERERLHVSALDVFARGQLPKACDLWEQILQSHPTDLLALKFSHDTYFYLGYQRQMRDSVARVYPFWTRDVPLSR
;
A
#
# COMPACT_ATOMS: atom_id res chain seq x y z
N MET A 1 8.82 5.10 19.48
CA MET A 1 8.37 4.79 18.12
C MET A 1 9.47 3.96 17.47
N ALA A 2 9.15 2.83 16.82
CA ALA A 2 10.16 2.07 16.10
C ALA A 2 10.80 2.95 15.01
N ALA A 3 12.06 2.70 14.68
CA ALA A 3 12.73 3.44 13.61
C ALA A 3 12.04 3.14 12.26
N LEU A 4 11.70 4.20 11.51
CA LEU A 4 11.10 4.07 10.18
C LEU A 4 12.10 3.44 9.21
N ARG A 5 11.62 2.51 8.39
CA ARG A 5 12.42 1.75 7.43
C ARG A 5 12.91 2.63 6.28
N ASP A 6 14.21 2.62 6.04
CA ASP A 6 14.86 3.21 4.87
C ASP A 6 14.96 2.21 3.71
N CYS A 7 15.60 2.57 2.60
CA CYS A 7 15.72 1.68 1.44
C CYS A 7 16.34 0.33 1.80
N LYS A 8 17.38 0.34 2.65
CA LYS A 8 18.10 -0.87 3.07
C LYS A 8 17.23 -1.74 3.96
N ALA A 9 16.53 -1.16 4.93
CA ALA A 9 15.62 -1.89 5.80
C ALA A 9 14.44 -2.53 5.05
N TRP A 10 13.88 -1.85 4.03
CA TRP A 10 12.86 -2.43 3.15
C TRP A 10 13.41 -3.59 2.31
N GLN A 11 14.63 -3.47 1.80
CA GLN A 11 15.31 -4.56 1.09
C GLN A 11 15.59 -5.76 2.00
N ASP A 12 16.09 -5.53 3.22
CA ASP A 12 16.40 -6.59 4.19
C ASP A 12 15.14 -7.32 4.66
N ALA A 13 13.99 -6.66 4.65
CA ALA A 13 12.68 -7.26 4.88
C ALA A 13 12.14 -8.08 3.68
N GLY A 14 12.89 -8.19 2.58
CA GLY A 14 12.43 -8.85 1.35
C GLY A 14 11.36 -8.06 0.58
N LEU A 15 11.16 -6.78 0.93
CA LEU A 15 10.13 -5.90 0.39
C LEU A 15 10.76 -4.72 -0.34
N VAL A 16 11.73 -4.99 -1.23
CA VAL A 16 12.46 -3.98 -2.01
C VAL A 16 11.52 -2.97 -2.67
N LEU A 17 11.84 -1.69 -2.59
CA LEU A 17 11.12 -0.60 -3.26
C LEU A 17 11.97 -0.04 -4.40
N SER A 18 11.34 0.41 -5.49
CA SER A 18 12.05 0.91 -6.67
C SER A 18 12.73 2.28 -6.48
N THR A 19 12.42 2.99 -5.39
CA THR A 19 13.03 4.29 -5.06
C THR A 19 14.41 4.12 -4.41
N THR A 20 15.30 5.06 -4.72
CA THR A 20 16.61 5.22 -4.04
C THR A 20 16.56 6.27 -2.93
N SER A 21 15.41 6.91 -2.70
CA SER A 21 15.24 7.94 -1.67
C SER A 21 14.94 7.31 -0.32
N ASN A 22 15.92 7.37 0.59
CA ASN A 22 15.75 6.94 1.98
C ASN A 22 14.63 7.72 2.69
N GLU A 23 14.45 9.00 2.35
CA GLU A 23 13.37 9.81 2.90
C GLU A 23 12.00 9.31 2.43
N ALA A 24 11.85 9.00 1.14
CA ALA A 24 10.61 8.46 0.61
C ALA A 24 10.25 7.10 1.25
N CYS A 25 11.23 6.21 1.42
CA CYS A 25 11.02 4.93 2.11
C CYS A 25 10.52 5.10 3.56
N LYS A 26 11.12 6.04 4.30
CA LYS A 26 10.73 6.32 5.70
C LYS A 26 9.33 6.92 5.78
N LEU A 27 9.00 7.85 4.90
CA LEU A 27 7.69 8.49 4.85
C LEU A 27 6.60 7.49 4.42
N PHE A 28 6.89 6.61 3.47
CA PHE A 28 6.00 5.51 3.10
C PHE A 28 5.75 4.56 4.28
N ASP A 29 6.81 4.19 5.00
CA ASP A 29 6.69 3.37 6.21
C ASP A 29 5.87 4.07 7.31
N ALA A 30 6.01 5.39 7.44
CA ALA A 30 5.23 6.19 8.37
C ALA A 30 3.74 6.23 8.02
N VAL A 31 3.40 6.40 6.74
CA VAL A 31 2.00 6.36 6.27
C VAL A 31 1.42 4.97 6.51
N LEU A 32 2.14 3.92 6.11
CA LEU A 32 1.71 2.54 6.29
C LEU A 32 1.50 2.19 7.77
N THR A 33 2.40 2.64 8.65
CA THR A 33 2.27 2.43 10.11
C THR A 33 1.04 3.13 10.68
N GLN A 34 0.83 4.39 10.34
CA GLN A 34 -0.32 5.17 10.79
C GLN A 34 -1.64 4.53 10.33
N TYR A 35 -1.72 4.15 9.06
CA TYR A 35 -2.88 3.43 8.51
C TYR A 35 -3.09 2.07 9.19
N ALA A 36 -2.02 1.27 9.37
CA ALA A 36 -2.14 -0.05 9.95
C ALA A 36 -2.64 -0.03 11.40
N THR A 37 -2.21 0.97 12.17
CA THR A 37 -2.50 1.15 13.60
C THR A 37 -3.72 2.03 13.86
N TRP A 38 -4.32 2.64 12.84
CA TRP A 38 -5.36 3.67 12.98
C TRP A 38 -4.93 4.82 13.90
N THR A 39 -3.67 5.23 13.82
CA THR A 39 -3.13 6.35 14.60
C THR A 39 -2.74 7.52 13.70
N ASN A 40 -2.77 8.73 14.26
CA ASN A 40 -2.31 9.94 13.58
C ASN A 40 -1.11 10.51 14.34
N ASN A 41 0.07 10.53 13.73
CA ASN A 41 1.27 11.06 14.36
C ASN A 41 1.43 12.55 14.01
N GLU A 42 0.99 13.42 14.92
CA GLU A 42 1.05 14.87 14.76
C GLU A 42 2.47 15.39 14.51
N SER A 43 3.50 14.77 15.12
CA SER A 43 4.90 15.19 14.92
C SER A 43 5.39 15.00 13.47
N LEU A 44 4.78 14.09 12.72
CA LEU A 44 5.06 13.88 11.30
C LEU A 44 4.13 14.67 10.37
N GLY A 45 3.10 15.32 10.92
CA GLY A 45 2.02 15.98 10.17
C GLY A 45 0.88 15.04 9.78
N GLY A 46 0.76 13.91 10.46
CA GLY A 46 -0.25 12.90 10.16
C GLY A 46 -0.07 12.19 8.82
N ILE A 47 -1.10 11.48 8.37
CA ILE A 47 -1.10 10.79 7.07
C ILE A 47 -0.92 11.81 5.92
N ASP A 48 -1.71 12.88 5.89
CA ASP A 48 -1.69 13.86 4.80
C ASP A 48 -0.36 14.62 4.71
N GLY A 49 0.20 15.00 5.86
CA GLY A 49 1.51 15.63 5.93
C GLY A 49 2.62 14.68 5.48
N CYS A 50 2.54 13.39 5.84
CA CYS A 50 3.49 12.38 5.36
C CYS A 50 3.37 12.15 3.86
N LEU A 51 2.16 12.06 3.30
CA LEU A 51 1.93 11.90 1.86
C LEU A 51 2.44 13.11 1.06
N SER A 52 2.22 14.32 1.58
CA SER A 52 2.73 15.54 0.96
C SER A 52 4.26 15.57 0.91
N LYS A 53 4.92 15.24 2.02
CA LYS A 53 6.38 15.12 2.10
C LYS A 53 6.90 13.97 1.23
N LEU A 54 6.20 12.84 1.18
CA LEU A 54 6.56 11.67 0.39
C LEU A 54 6.64 12.02 -1.09
N LYS A 55 5.60 12.72 -1.59
CA LYS A 55 5.55 13.22 -2.97
C LYS A 55 6.66 14.23 -3.27
N ALA A 56 7.02 15.08 -2.31
CA ALA A 56 8.12 16.03 -2.48
C ALA A 56 9.49 15.34 -2.49
N ALA A 57 9.67 14.31 -1.66
CA ALA A 57 10.92 13.57 -1.53
C ALA A 57 11.24 12.68 -2.75
N ASP A 58 10.21 12.07 -3.36
CA ASP A 58 10.34 11.37 -4.64
C ASP A 58 9.01 11.39 -5.43
N PRO A 59 8.84 12.35 -6.36
CA PRO A 59 7.64 12.45 -7.19
C PRO A 59 7.39 11.24 -8.09
N ASN A 60 8.42 10.45 -8.40
CA ASN A 60 8.35 9.30 -9.30
C ASN A 60 8.28 7.97 -8.53
N PHE A 61 8.15 8.00 -7.21
CA PHE A 61 8.04 6.79 -6.41
C PHE A 61 6.67 6.13 -6.56
N THR A 62 6.59 5.07 -7.37
CA THR A 62 5.30 4.40 -7.68
C THR A 62 4.55 3.95 -6.44
N MET A 63 5.21 3.33 -5.46
CA MET A 63 4.50 2.89 -4.25
C MET A 63 4.00 4.05 -3.39
N GLY A 64 4.61 5.24 -3.48
CA GLY A 64 4.06 6.46 -2.89
C GLY A 64 2.72 6.86 -3.51
N HIS A 65 2.59 6.75 -4.84
CA HIS A 65 1.31 6.94 -5.52
C HIS A 65 0.30 5.82 -5.21
N VAL A 66 0.76 4.57 -5.09
CA VAL A 66 -0.08 3.44 -4.69
C VAL A 66 -0.72 3.69 -3.33
N ILE A 67 0.05 4.05 -2.31
CA ILE A 67 -0.54 4.26 -0.98
C ILE A 67 -1.43 5.51 -0.93
N ALA A 68 -1.04 6.60 -1.61
CA ALA A 68 -1.87 7.81 -1.68
C ALA A 68 -3.23 7.54 -2.34
N ASN A 69 -3.22 7.01 -3.56
CA ASN A 69 -4.45 6.71 -4.30
C ASN A 69 -5.24 5.58 -3.63
N GLY A 70 -4.55 4.59 -3.06
CA GLY A 70 -5.17 3.47 -2.37
C GLY A 70 -5.97 3.91 -1.15
N LEU A 71 -5.43 4.84 -0.33
CA LEU A 71 -6.15 5.36 0.83
C LEU A 71 -7.40 6.17 0.44
N GLU A 72 -7.34 6.95 -0.65
CA GLU A 72 -8.52 7.65 -1.19
C GLU A 72 -9.61 6.66 -1.65
N LEU A 73 -9.22 5.58 -2.31
CA LEU A 73 -10.12 4.54 -2.82
C LEU A 73 -10.72 3.68 -1.69
N ILE A 74 -9.89 3.22 -0.76
CA ILE A 74 -10.28 2.45 0.44
C ILE A 74 -11.13 3.32 1.39
N GLY A 75 -10.92 4.64 1.43
CA GLY A 75 -11.77 5.54 2.19
C GLY A 75 -13.24 5.54 1.76
N THR A 76 -13.56 5.08 0.54
CA THR A 76 -14.91 5.02 -0.07
C THR A 76 -15.70 6.33 -0.16
N GLY A 77 -15.16 7.44 0.38
CA GLY A 77 -15.76 8.78 0.29
C GLY A 77 -15.64 9.42 -1.09
N ARG A 78 -14.71 8.94 -1.93
CA ARG A 78 -14.48 9.41 -3.30
C ARG A 78 -14.41 8.23 -4.27
N THR A 79 -14.74 8.48 -5.53
CA THR A 79 -14.67 7.47 -6.60
C THR A 79 -14.17 8.10 -7.89
N VAL A 80 -13.39 7.38 -8.69
CA VAL A 80 -12.90 7.86 -10.00
C VAL A 80 -14.03 8.23 -10.98
N ARG A 81 -15.24 7.69 -10.78
CA ARG A 81 -16.40 8.00 -11.63
C ARG A 81 -16.93 9.41 -11.39
N LEU A 82 -16.85 9.90 -10.16
CA LEU A 82 -17.40 11.21 -9.75
C LEU A 82 -16.30 12.25 -9.52
N ASP A 83 -15.06 11.81 -9.35
CA ASP A 83 -13.92 12.65 -9.03
C ASP A 83 -12.84 12.56 -10.12
N ARG A 84 -12.73 13.63 -10.90
CA ARG A 84 -11.77 13.73 -12.02
C ARG A 84 -10.33 13.81 -11.55
N GLU A 85 -10.07 14.36 -10.36
CA GLU A 85 -8.72 14.47 -9.82
C GLU A 85 -8.22 13.09 -9.41
N LEU A 86 -9.07 12.29 -8.76
CA LEU A 86 -8.74 10.92 -8.39
C LEU A 86 -8.59 10.02 -9.63
N ASP A 87 -9.45 10.15 -10.64
CA ASP A 87 -9.28 9.42 -11.92
C ASP A 87 -7.94 9.76 -12.59
N SER A 88 -7.59 11.04 -12.64
CA SER A 88 -6.30 11.50 -13.18
C SER A 88 -5.12 10.94 -12.38
N ALA A 89 -5.20 10.96 -11.05
CA ALA A 89 -4.15 10.45 -10.17
C ALA A 89 -3.92 8.94 -10.33
N VAL A 90 -4.99 8.15 -10.46
CA VAL A 90 -4.90 6.70 -10.74
C VAL A 90 -4.30 6.45 -12.13
N ARG A 91 -4.71 7.20 -13.16
CA ARG A 91 -4.12 7.09 -14.50
C ARG A 91 -2.64 7.45 -14.51
N ALA A 92 -2.24 8.50 -13.79
CA ALA A 92 -0.86 8.92 -13.67
C ALA A 92 -0.01 7.84 -12.98
N MET A 93 -0.51 7.21 -11.91
CA MET A 93 0.14 6.07 -11.25
C MET A 93 0.34 4.90 -12.23
N VAL A 94 -0.68 4.54 -13.00
CA VAL A 94 -0.58 3.47 -14.00
C VAL A 94 0.42 3.83 -15.11
N ALA A 95 0.44 5.07 -15.58
CA ALA A 95 1.41 5.52 -16.58
C ALA A 95 2.85 5.49 -16.05
N LEU A 96 3.08 6.01 -14.84
CA LEU A 96 4.38 6.01 -14.16
C LEU A 96 4.91 4.59 -13.97
N SER A 97 4.06 3.63 -13.64
CA SER A 97 4.48 2.23 -13.48
C SER A 97 5.02 1.59 -14.76
N LYS A 98 4.64 2.13 -15.93
CA LYS A 98 5.10 1.68 -17.25
C LYS A 98 6.35 2.40 -17.71
N SER A 99 6.67 3.56 -17.13
CA SER A 99 7.83 4.37 -17.53
C SER A 99 9.12 4.01 -16.78
N GLN A 100 9.07 3.13 -15.80
CA GLN A 100 10.23 2.77 -14.98
C GLN A 100 10.26 1.28 -14.62
N PRO A 101 11.45 0.71 -14.37
CA PRO A 101 11.54 -0.66 -13.88
C PRO A 101 10.96 -0.76 -12.47
N LEU A 102 10.04 -1.70 -12.30
CA LEU A 102 9.44 -2.03 -11.01
C LEU A 102 9.71 -3.47 -10.64
N THR A 103 9.59 -3.80 -9.35
CA THR A 103 9.48 -5.19 -8.92
C THR A 103 8.12 -5.77 -9.32
N GLU A 104 7.99 -7.11 -9.33
CA GLU A 104 6.69 -7.74 -9.58
C GLU A 104 5.66 -7.36 -8.52
N ARG A 105 6.08 -7.26 -7.26
CA ARG A 105 5.25 -6.82 -6.14
C ARG A 105 4.62 -5.45 -6.40
N GLU A 106 5.43 -4.48 -6.82
CA GLU A 106 4.95 -3.11 -7.09
C GLU A 106 4.00 -3.07 -8.29
N ARG A 107 4.27 -3.85 -9.35
CA ARG A 107 3.34 -3.97 -10.49
C ARG A 107 1.99 -4.55 -10.08
N LEU A 108 1.98 -5.56 -9.20
CA LEU A 108 0.75 -6.16 -8.70
C LEU A 108 -0.06 -5.16 -7.87
N HIS A 109 0.58 -4.33 -7.05
CA HIS A 109 -0.11 -3.26 -6.31
C HIS A 109 -0.78 -2.24 -7.23
N VAL A 110 -0.07 -1.78 -8.27
CA VAL A 110 -0.62 -0.85 -9.27
C VAL A 110 -1.81 -1.49 -9.99
N SER A 111 -1.67 -2.76 -10.40
CA SER A 111 -2.72 -3.50 -11.09
C SER A 111 -3.95 -3.69 -10.21
N ALA A 112 -3.76 -4.03 -8.93
CA ALA A 112 -4.83 -4.19 -7.96
C ALA A 112 -5.62 -2.89 -7.79
N LEU A 113 -4.94 -1.73 -7.68
CA LEU A 113 -5.62 -0.44 -7.56
C LEU A 113 -6.32 0.01 -8.86
N ASP A 114 -5.77 -0.23 -10.04
CA ASP A 114 -6.47 0.08 -11.30
C ASP A 114 -7.76 -0.75 -11.42
N VAL A 115 -7.71 -2.03 -11.04
CA VAL A 115 -8.87 -2.93 -11.02
C VAL A 115 -9.88 -2.49 -9.94
N PHE A 116 -9.42 -2.14 -8.74
CA PHE A 116 -10.24 -1.62 -7.66
C PHE A 116 -10.97 -0.34 -8.09
N ALA A 117 -10.26 0.61 -8.68
CA ALA A 117 -10.82 1.89 -9.15
C ALA A 117 -11.95 1.69 -10.18
N ARG A 118 -11.92 0.60 -10.94
CA ARG A 118 -12.97 0.22 -11.91
C ARG A 118 -14.14 -0.57 -11.27
N GLY A 119 -14.15 -0.72 -9.95
CA GLY A 119 -15.19 -1.43 -9.20
C GLY A 119 -15.06 -2.95 -9.20
N GLN A 120 -13.96 -3.51 -9.71
CA GLN A 120 -13.74 -4.96 -9.76
C GLN A 120 -13.08 -5.46 -8.46
N LEU A 121 -13.74 -5.21 -7.32
CA LEU A 121 -13.18 -5.45 -5.99
C LEU A 121 -12.68 -6.89 -5.76
N PRO A 122 -13.39 -7.96 -6.15
CA PRO A 122 -12.89 -9.33 -5.96
C PRO A 122 -11.58 -9.58 -6.69
N LYS A 123 -11.42 -9.05 -7.90
CA LYS A 123 -10.21 -9.20 -8.70
C LYS A 123 -9.04 -8.39 -8.14
N ALA A 124 -9.31 -7.26 -7.49
CA ALA A 124 -8.30 -6.52 -6.74
C ALA A 124 -7.78 -7.36 -5.54
N CYS A 125 -8.69 -8.02 -4.81
CA CYS A 125 -8.29 -8.98 -3.77
C CYS A 125 -7.39 -10.09 -4.32
N ASP A 126 -7.75 -10.73 -5.45
CA ASP A 126 -6.93 -11.80 -6.04
C ASP A 126 -5.48 -11.35 -6.31
N LEU A 127 -5.29 -10.10 -6.76
CA LEU A 127 -3.96 -9.54 -7.02
C LEU A 127 -3.18 -9.24 -5.73
N TRP A 128 -3.84 -8.74 -4.69
CA TRP A 128 -3.20 -8.59 -3.37
C TRP A 128 -2.89 -9.93 -2.73
N GLU A 129 -3.76 -10.94 -2.86
CA GLU A 129 -3.48 -12.30 -2.41
C GLU A 129 -2.29 -12.92 -3.14
N GLN A 130 -2.13 -12.65 -4.44
CA GLN A 130 -0.95 -13.06 -5.20
C GLN A 130 0.33 -12.44 -4.64
N ILE A 131 0.28 -11.18 -4.21
CA ILE A 131 1.39 -10.56 -3.48
C ILE A 131 1.65 -11.34 -2.18
N LEU A 132 0.62 -11.61 -1.38
CA LEU A 132 0.77 -12.28 -0.08
C LEU A 132 1.28 -13.73 -0.19
N GLN A 133 1.07 -14.41 -1.32
CA GLN A 133 1.65 -15.73 -1.58
C GLN A 133 3.18 -15.69 -1.69
N SER A 134 3.73 -14.60 -2.25
CA SER A 134 5.18 -14.43 -2.47
C SER A 134 5.86 -13.57 -1.39
N HIS A 135 5.11 -12.65 -0.79
CA HIS A 135 5.54 -11.66 0.19
C HIS A 135 4.53 -11.63 1.36
N PRO A 136 4.50 -12.66 2.22
CA PRO A 136 3.47 -12.80 3.26
C PRO A 136 3.51 -11.69 4.33
N THR A 137 4.59 -10.92 4.39
CA THR A 137 4.77 -9.77 5.30
C THR A 137 4.48 -8.42 4.63
N ASP A 138 3.96 -8.39 3.40
CA ASP A 138 3.51 -7.14 2.77
C ASP A 138 2.22 -6.64 3.44
N LEU A 139 2.40 -5.75 4.42
CA LEU A 139 1.30 -5.20 5.21
C LEU A 139 0.30 -4.41 4.38
N LEU A 140 0.74 -3.73 3.32
CA LEU A 140 -0.14 -2.91 2.50
C LEU A 140 -1.11 -3.83 1.72
N ALA A 141 -0.59 -4.91 1.12
CA ALA A 141 -1.42 -5.90 0.44
C ALA A 141 -2.39 -6.57 1.43
N LEU A 142 -1.92 -6.90 2.63
CA LEU A 142 -2.76 -7.51 3.67
C LEU A 142 -3.89 -6.57 4.12
N LYS A 143 -3.59 -5.28 4.37
CA LYS A 143 -4.62 -4.32 4.79
C LYS A 143 -5.61 -4.00 3.68
N PHE A 144 -5.15 -3.77 2.46
CA PHE A 144 -6.05 -3.47 1.34
C PHE A 144 -6.95 -4.67 0.98
N SER A 145 -6.41 -5.89 0.97
CA SER A 145 -7.24 -7.09 0.78
C SER A 145 -8.25 -7.28 1.91
N HIS A 146 -7.83 -7.13 3.16
CA HIS A 146 -8.71 -7.21 4.33
C HIS A 146 -9.88 -6.22 4.24
N ASP A 147 -9.59 -4.93 4.04
CA ASP A 147 -10.61 -3.89 3.95
C ASP A 147 -11.55 -4.12 2.76
N THR A 148 -11.03 -4.61 1.65
CA THR A 148 -11.84 -4.94 0.47
C THR A 148 -12.75 -6.15 0.71
N TYR A 149 -12.27 -7.19 1.40
CA TYR A 149 -13.14 -8.31 1.80
C TYR A 149 -14.23 -7.88 2.78
N PHE A 150 -13.93 -6.92 3.67
CA PHE A 150 -14.93 -6.34 4.54
C PHE A 150 -16.05 -5.67 3.72
N TYR A 151 -15.73 -4.88 2.69
CA TYR A 151 -16.74 -4.28 1.80
C TYR A 151 -17.60 -5.32 1.07
N LEU A 152 -16.98 -6.44 0.68
CA LEU A 152 -17.65 -7.54 -0.02
C LEU A 152 -18.44 -8.48 0.91
N GLY A 153 -18.31 -8.35 2.23
CA GLY A 153 -18.89 -9.30 3.19
C GLY A 153 -18.23 -10.69 3.16
N TYR A 154 -17.02 -10.81 2.63
CA TYR A 154 -16.30 -12.06 2.42
C TYR A 154 -15.54 -12.49 3.68
N GLN A 155 -16.29 -12.74 4.77
CA GLN A 155 -15.75 -13.05 6.10
C GLN A 155 -14.78 -14.24 6.13
N ARG A 156 -15.02 -15.28 5.31
CA ARG A 156 -14.17 -16.48 5.27
C ARG A 156 -12.84 -16.16 4.63
N GLN A 157 -12.86 -15.48 3.48
CA GLN A 157 -11.66 -15.07 2.76
C GLN A 157 -10.82 -14.10 3.61
N MET A 158 -11.48 -13.14 4.28
CA MET A 158 -10.83 -12.21 5.20
C MET A 158 -10.07 -12.93 6.32
N ARG A 159 -10.74 -13.86 7.02
CA ARG A 159 -10.12 -14.68 8.07
C ARG A 159 -8.98 -15.54 7.51
N ASP A 160 -9.23 -16.24 6.41
CA ASP A 160 -8.30 -17.22 5.86
C ASP A 160 -7.06 -16.54 5.26
N SER A 161 -7.19 -15.32 4.72
CA SER A 161 -6.08 -14.49 4.26
C SER A 161 -5.10 -14.18 5.39
N VAL A 162 -5.60 -13.66 6.50
CA VAL A 162 -4.80 -13.40 7.71
C VAL A 162 -4.17 -14.69 8.25
N ALA A 163 -4.96 -15.78 8.33
CA ALA A 163 -4.47 -17.05 8.85
C ALA A 163 -3.34 -17.65 8.00
N ARG A 164 -3.38 -17.50 6.67
CA ARG A 164 -2.34 -17.99 5.76
C ARG A 164 -1.00 -17.31 5.99
N VAL A 165 -1.01 -15.99 6.22
CA VAL A 165 0.23 -15.23 6.39
C VAL A 165 0.74 -15.22 7.82
N TYR A 166 -0.12 -15.44 8.82
CA TYR A 166 0.21 -15.35 10.24
C TYR A 166 1.53 -16.04 10.65
N PRO A 167 1.87 -17.27 10.19
CA PRO A 167 3.13 -17.92 10.55
C PRO A 167 4.41 -17.15 10.15
N PHE A 168 4.31 -16.22 9.19
CA PHE A 168 5.42 -15.40 8.71
C PHE A 168 5.58 -14.08 9.49
N TRP A 169 4.62 -13.74 10.36
CA TRP A 169 4.66 -12.51 11.18
C TRP A 169 5.36 -12.78 12.52
N THR A 170 6.69 -12.90 12.47
CA THR A 170 7.54 -13.10 13.64
C THR A 170 7.80 -11.78 14.40
N ARG A 171 8.34 -11.86 15.63
CA ARG A 171 8.53 -10.71 16.53
C ARG A 171 9.45 -9.61 15.99
N ASP A 172 10.28 -9.94 15.01
CA ASP A 172 11.21 -9.08 14.29
C ASP A 172 10.55 -8.36 13.11
N VAL A 173 9.42 -8.86 12.60
CA VAL A 173 8.63 -8.14 11.60
C VAL A 173 7.99 -6.90 12.26
N PRO A 174 8.17 -5.70 11.68
CA PRO A 174 7.51 -4.50 12.20
C PRO A 174 5.99 -4.68 12.29
N LEU A 175 5.38 -4.14 13.35
CA LEU A 175 3.91 -4.19 13.59
C LEU A 175 3.35 -5.61 13.82
N SER A 176 4.20 -6.56 14.21
CA SER A 176 3.80 -7.91 14.63
C SER A 176 3.25 -8.00 16.07
N ARG A 177 3.18 -6.88 16.81
CA ARG A 177 2.76 -6.81 18.21
C ARG A 177 1.64 -5.81 18.42
#